data_AF-A0AAV6I4S8-F1
#
_entry.id   AF-A0AAV6I4S8-F1
#
_cell.length_a   1.000
_cell.length_b   1.000
_cell.length_c   1.000
_cell.angle_alpha   90.00
_cell.angle_beta   90.00
_cell.angle_gamma   90.00
#
_symmetry.space_group_name_H-M   'P 1'
#
loop_
_entity.id
_entity.type
_entity.pdbx_description
1 polymer ?
#
loop_
_entity_poly.entity_id
_entity_poly.type
_entity_poly.pdbx_seq_one_letter_code
_entity_poly.pdbx_strand_id
1 'polypeptide(L)'
;MGKEAKQFGRSCEGAKLGEICKSFISIDCGIPEGSDYKNPETTISYTSDAGYTDAGTNYNISSAYYTSDNSVLSDLRSFPQGIRNCYTLPQDKGNKCLIRAIFMYGNYDSKNQPPQFALYVDGDKWHTVRFDDASDVVRVEIIHNIPAMTAYIHFCLVDIGHGTPFISALELRQLNNSMYHTQSGSLKRITRRDFGLTADEIVR
;
A
#
# COMPACT_ATOMS: atom_id res chain seq x y z
N MET A 1 -24.84 18.82 -14.22
CA MET A 1 -24.66 17.40 -13.84
C MET A 1 -23.33 17.26 -13.12
N GLY A 2 -23.32 17.55 -11.82
CA GLY A 2 -22.12 17.46 -10.99
C GLY A 2 -22.01 16.05 -10.42
N LYS A 3 -20.84 15.41 -10.58
CA LYS A 3 -20.53 14.16 -9.89
C LYS A 3 -20.24 14.49 -8.42
N GLU A 4 -21.01 13.90 -7.51
CA GLU A 4 -20.71 13.93 -6.08
C GLU A 4 -19.35 13.26 -5.83
N ALA A 5 -18.49 13.94 -5.08
CA ALA A 5 -17.27 13.33 -4.57
C ALA A 5 -17.66 12.26 -3.54
N LYS A 6 -17.40 10.98 -3.84
CA LYS A 6 -17.50 9.89 -2.87
C LYS A 6 -16.64 10.28 -1.66
N GLN A 7 -17.27 10.42 -0.50
CA GLN A 7 -16.58 10.70 0.75
C GLN A 7 -15.79 9.46 1.16
N PHE A 8 -14.46 9.56 1.08
CA PHE A 8 -13.56 8.51 1.56
C PHE A 8 -13.89 8.20 3.02
N GLY A 9 -14.15 6.92 3.32
CA GLY A 9 -14.52 6.45 4.65
C GLY A 9 -13.48 6.85 5.69
N ARG A 10 -13.81 7.86 6.49
CA ARG A 10 -13.05 8.27 7.68
C ARG A 10 -13.80 7.67 8.86
N SER A 11 -13.35 6.53 9.38
CA SER A 11 -13.89 6.04 10.65
C SER A 11 -13.16 6.72 11.81
N CYS A 12 -13.89 7.55 12.55
CA CYS A 12 -13.54 8.06 13.86
C CYS A 12 -14.67 7.67 14.82
N GLU A 13 -14.68 6.42 15.30
CA GLU A 13 -15.60 6.06 16.37
C GLU A 13 -15.09 6.67 17.69
N GLY A 14 -15.82 7.65 18.22
CA GLY A 14 -15.70 8.11 19.62
C GLY A 14 -14.82 9.34 19.92
N ALA A 15 -14.37 10.12 18.94
CA ALA A 15 -13.50 11.28 19.20
C ALA A 15 -14.27 12.53 19.71
N LYS A 16 -13.75 13.19 20.75
CA LYS A 16 -14.26 14.49 21.26
C LYS A 16 -13.85 15.64 20.31
N LEU A 17 -14.65 16.70 20.29
CA LEU A 17 -14.36 17.97 19.59
C LEU A 17 -12.95 18.48 19.93
N GLY A 18 -12.00 18.31 19.01
CA GLY A 18 -10.61 18.76 19.15
C GLY A 18 -9.53 17.72 18.83
N GLU A 19 -9.86 16.43 18.66
CA GLU A 19 -8.90 15.42 18.21
C GLU A 19 -8.82 15.36 16.69
N ILE A 20 -7.62 15.65 16.14
CA ILE A 20 -7.28 15.30 14.76
C ILE A 20 -7.14 13.78 14.71
N CYS A 21 -8.15 13.08 14.19
CA CYS A 21 -8.00 11.67 13.85
C CYS A 21 -6.81 11.52 12.89
N LYS A 22 -5.72 10.91 13.37
CA LYS A 22 -4.62 10.49 12.50
C LYS A 22 -5.20 9.46 11.52
N SER A 23 -5.43 9.87 10.28
CA SER A 23 -6.08 9.05 9.27
C SER A 23 -5.11 7.95 8.82
N PHE A 24 -5.27 6.74 9.35
CA PHE A 24 -4.63 5.55 8.81
C PHE A 24 -5.48 4.99 7.68
N ILE A 25 -4.84 4.72 6.55
CA ILE A 25 -5.48 4.08 5.39
C ILE A 25 -4.82 2.72 5.23
N SER A 26 -5.61 1.65 5.18
CA SER A 26 -5.10 0.32 4.82
C SER A 26 -5.98 -0.23 3.72
N ILE A 27 -5.36 -0.49 2.59
CA ILE A 27 -6.04 -0.88 1.37
C ILE A 27 -5.64 -2.31 1.06
N ASP A 28 -6.64 -3.17 0.93
CA ASP A 28 -6.50 -4.50 0.35
C ASP A 28 -6.81 -4.37 -1.15
N CYS A 29 -5.80 -4.55 -1.98
CA CYS A 29 -5.89 -4.26 -3.40
C CYS A 29 -6.42 -5.49 -4.12
N GLY A 30 -7.50 -5.34 -4.90
CA GLY A 30 -8.08 -6.47 -5.64
C GLY A 30 -9.31 -7.09 -4.99
N ILE A 31 -9.61 -6.81 -3.72
CA ILE A 31 -10.88 -7.25 -3.12
C ILE A 31 -12.08 -6.54 -3.78
N PRO A 32 -13.31 -7.10 -3.68
CA PRO A 32 -14.48 -6.50 -4.31
C PRO A 32 -14.75 -5.05 -3.86
N GLU A 33 -15.25 -4.22 -4.77
CA GLU A 33 -15.59 -2.82 -4.46
C GLU A 33 -16.61 -2.76 -3.31
N GLY A 34 -16.33 -1.90 -2.33
CA GLY A 34 -17.19 -1.71 -1.16
C GLY A 34 -17.00 -2.77 -0.07
N SER A 35 -16.09 -3.74 -0.27
CA SER A 35 -15.68 -4.65 0.79
C SER A 35 -14.76 -3.95 1.80
N ASP A 36 -14.99 -4.27 3.07
CA ASP A 36 -14.12 -3.96 4.18
C ASP A 36 -14.08 -5.14 5.15
N TYR A 37 -13.03 -5.18 5.97
CA TYR A 37 -12.93 -6.13 7.06
C TYR A 37 -11.90 -5.66 8.08
N LYS A 38 -11.97 -6.26 9.28
CA LYS A 38 -10.94 -6.11 10.30
C LYS A 38 -10.10 -7.38 10.35
N ASN A 39 -8.81 -7.28 10.05
CA ASN A 39 -7.91 -8.41 10.14
C ASN A 39 -7.86 -8.88 11.61
N PRO A 40 -8.19 -10.15 11.90
CA PRO A 40 -8.40 -10.61 13.28
C PRO A 40 -7.09 -10.68 14.08
N GLU A 41 -5.97 -10.93 13.42
CA GLU A 41 -4.65 -11.04 14.06
C GLU A 41 -4.06 -9.69 14.41
N THR A 42 -4.06 -8.77 13.44
CA THR A 42 -3.43 -7.45 13.57
C THR A 42 -4.39 -6.37 14.08
N THR A 43 -5.69 -6.66 14.10
CA THR A 43 -6.78 -5.72 14.40
C THR A 43 -6.89 -4.53 13.44
N ILE A 44 -6.16 -4.57 12.31
CA ILE A 44 -6.16 -3.50 11.30
C ILE A 44 -7.39 -3.62 10.41
N SER A 45 -8.12 -2.52 10.24
CA SER A 45 -9.20 -2.43 9.25
C SER A 45 -8.64 -2.19 7.85
N TYR A 46 -9.08 -3.00 6.89
CA TYR A 46 -8.79 -2.89 5.48
C TYR A 46 -10.05 -2.57 4.68
N THR A 47 -9.88 -1.81 3.61
CA THR A 47 -10.94 -1.48 2.64
C THR A 47 -10.48 -1.78 1.22
N SER A 48 -11.42 -1.94 0.29
CA SER A 48 -11.09 -2.08 -1.14
C SER A 48 -10.30 -0.89 -1.67
N ASP A 49 -9.55 -1.10 -2.75
CA ASP A 49 -8.84 -0.02 -3.44
C ASP A 49 -9.71 0.87 -4.35
N ALA A 50 -11.01 0.60 -4.40
CA ALA A 50 -11.97 1.41 -5.14
C ALA A 50 -11.94 2.87 -4.65
N GLY A 51 -11.88 3.80 -5.60
CA GLY A 51 -11.79 5.24 -5.34
C GLY A 51 -10.37 5.78 -5.15
N TYR A 52 -9.36 4.92 -5.02
CA TYR A 52 -7.95 5.36 -5.03
C TYR A 52 -7.29 5.20 -6.40
N THR A 53 -7.82 4.30 -7.24
CA THR A 53 -7.42 4.13 -8.64
C THR A 53 -8.61 3.70 -9.49
N ASP A 54 -8.64 4.14 -10.75
CA ASP A 54 -9.68 3.79 -11.73
C ASP A 54 -9.18 2.78 -12.79
N ALA A 55 -7.94 2.31 -12.65
CA ALA A 55 -7.27 1.44 -13.62
C ALA A 55 -7.02 0.03 -13.04
N GLY A 56 -6.63 -0.90 -13.91
CA GLY A 56 -6.25 -2.24 -13.53
C GLY A 56 -7.41 -3.23 -13.43
N THR A 57 -7.09 -4.45 -13.06
CA THR A 57 -8.00 -5.60 -13.00
C THR A 57 -7.68 -6.44 -11.76
N ASN A 58 -8.72 -6.85 -11.05
CA ASN A 58 -8.60 -7.63 -9.83
C ASN A 58 -8.38 -9.10 -10.15
N TYR A 59 -7.52 -9.77 -9.37
CA TYR A 59 -7.26 -11.19 -9.47
C TYR A 59 -7.11 -11.82 -8.09
N ASN A 60 -7.53 -13.08 -7.98
CA ASN A 60 -7.10 -13.96 -6.91
C ASN A 60 -5.76 -14.60 -7.28
N ILE A 61 -4.93 -14.84 -6.28
CA ILE A 61 -3.77 -15.71 -6.44
C ILE A 61 -4.20 -17.16 -6.72
N SER A 62 -3.28 -17.97 -7.23
CA SER A 62 -3.50 -19.40 -7.32
C SER A 62 -3.62 -20.03 -5.93
N SER A 63 -4.56 -20.97 -5.78
CA SER A 63 -4.77 -21.70 -4.52
C SER A 63 -3.54 -22.45 -4.00
N ALA A 64 -2.56 -22.74 -4.87
CA ALA A 64 -1.29 -23.34 -4.49
C ALA A 64 -0.43 -22.43 -3.58
N TYR A 65 -0.69 -21.11 -3.61
CA TYR A 65 0.04 -20.12 -2.82
C TYR A 65 -0.85 -19.47 -1.74
N TYR A 66 -2.08 -19.94 -1.58
CA TYR A 66 -3.00 -19.41 -0.59
C TYR A 66 -2.63 -19.88 0.82
N THR A 67 -2.57 -18.95 1.76
CA THR A 67 -2.41 -19.21 3.19
C THR A 67 -3.55 -18.55 3.96
N SER A 68 -4.25 -19.31 4.82
CA SER A 68 -5.37 -18.81 5.63
C SER A 68 -5.02 -17.60 6.51
N ASP A 69 -3.74 -17.49 6.86
CA ASP A 69 -3.26 -16.57 7.90
C ASP A 69 -3.01 -15.15 7.35
N ASN A 70 -3.14 -14.94 6.03
CA ASN A 70 -2.79 -13.65 5.43
C ASN A 70 -3.76 -13.25 4.31
N SER A 71 -5.00 -12.95 4.71
CA SER A 71 -6.09 -12.55 3.81
C SER A 71 -5.68 -11.48 2.80
N VAL A 72 -4.88 -10.48 3.22
CA VAL A 72 -4.46 -9.33 2.40
C VAL A 72 -3.51 -9.68 1.25
N LEU A 73 -3.03 -10.92 1.16
CA LEU A 73 -2.21 -11.40 0.03
C LEU A 73 -2.99 -12.32 -0.92
N SER A 74 -4.26 -12.59 -0.62
CA SER A 74 -5.09 -13.52 -1.41
C SER A 74 -5.59 -12.91 -2.71
N ASP A 75 -5.65 -11.59 -2.74
CA ASP A 75 -6.10 -10.76 -3.84
C ASP A 75 -5.00 -9.79 -4.25
N LEU A 76 -5.06 -9.35 -5.50
CA LEU A 76 -4.22 -8.28 -6.02
C LEU A 76 -4.94 -7.49 -7.11
N ARG A 77 -4.51 -6.24 -7.30
CA ARG A 77 -4.82 -5.47 -8.49
C ARG A 77 -3.63 -5.50 -9.46
N SER A 78 -3.89 -6.00 -10.67
CA SER A 78 -2.97 -6.08 -11.79
C SER A 78 -3.17 -4.91 -12.74
N PHE A 79 -2.10 -4.38 -13.35
CA PHE A 79 -2.14 -3.24 -14.28
C PHE A 79 -1.60 -3.60 -15.67
N PRO A 80 -2.35 -4.38 -16.47
CA PRO A 80 -1.88 -4.86 -17.78
C PRO A 80 -1.91 -3.79 -18.88
N GLN A 81 -2.58 -2.65 -18.65
CA GLN A 81 -2.62 -1.54 -19.61
C GLN A 81 -1.85 -0.33 -19.12
N GLY A 82 -1.18 0.36 -20.06
CA GLY A 82 -0.45 1.59 -19.80
C GLY A 82 0.91 1.37 -19.13
N ILE A 83 1.82 2.31 -19.35
CA ILE A 83 3.18 2.24 -18.79
C ILE A 83 3.21 2.65 -17.32
N ARG A 84 2.33 3.57 -16.90
CA ARG A 84 2.30 4.14 -15.55
C ARG A 84 0.87 4.13 -15.03
N ASN A 85 0.68 3.44 -13.91
CA ASN A 85 -0.60 3.33 -13.22
C ASN A 85 -0.44 3.82 -11.79
N CYS A 86 -1.31 4.73 -11.35
CA CYS A 86 -1.15 5.43 -10.08
C CYS A 86 -2.38 5.31 -9.19
N TYR A 87 -2.10 5.24 -7.89
CA TYR A 87 -3.04 5.51 -6.83
C TYR A 87 -2.96 6.99 -6.45
N THR A 88 -4.11 7.62 -6.20
CA THR A 88 -4.20 8.94 -5.59
C THR A 88 -4.64 8.79 -4.15
N LEU A 89 -3.72 9.04 -3.23
CA LEU A 89 -3.88 8.71 -1.82
C LEU A 89 -4.06 9.99 -1.01
N PRO A 90 -5.26 10.27 -0.45
CA PRO A 90 -5.49 11.47 0.34
C PRO A 90 -4.65 11.45 1.61
N GLN A 91 -4.04 12.59 1.95
CA GLN A 91 -3.18 12.77 3.13
C GLN A 91 -3.27 14.20 3.67
N ASP A 92 -2.90 14.42 4.93
CA ASP A 92 -2.80 15.80 5.44
C ASP A 92 -1.50 16.46 5.02
N LYS A 93 -1.62 17.76 4.72
CA LYS A 93 -0.54 18.60 4.22
C LYS A 93 0.59 18.73 5.25
N GLY A 94 1.84 18.79 4.76
CA GLY A 94 3.00 19.20 5.56
C GLY A 94 3.47 18.22 6.64
N ASN A 95 2.83 17.05 6.76
CA ASN A 95 3.25 15.97 7.65
C ASN A 95 4.04 14.90 6.90
N LYS A 96 4.67 14.00 7.66
CA LYS A 96 5.30 12.79 7.12
C LYS A 96 4.29 11.67 7.03
N CYS A 97 4.48 10.77 6.06
CA CYS A 97 3.66 9.58 5.92
C CYS A 97 4.55 8.35 5.71
N LEU A 98 4.35 7.31 6.50
CA LEU A 98 4.84 5.98 6.21
C LEU A 98 3.93 5.34 5.16
N ILE A 99 4.49 5.02 4.01
CA ILE A 99 3.88 4.24 2.95
C ILE A 99 4.47 2.84 3.02
N ARG A 100 3.61 1.83 3.14
CA ARG A 100 3.99 0.42 3.07
C ARG A 100 3.23 -0.23 1.91
N ALA A 101 3.96 -0.65 0.89
CA ALA A 101 3.42 -1.39 -0.25
C ALA A 101 3.85 -2.85 -0.14
N ILE A 102 2.92 -3.76 -0.40
CA ILE A 102 3.11 -5.19 -0.24
C ILE A 102 2.70 -5.89 -1.53
N PHE A 103 3.53 -6.84 -1.95
CA PHE A 103 3.38 -7.57 -3.19
C PHE A 103 3.60 -9.05 -2.96
N MET A 104 2.69 -9.88 -3.46
CA MET A 104 2.90 -11.32 -3.63
C MET A 104 2.30 -11.74 -4.98
N TYR A 105 3.11 -12.34 -5.86
CA TYR A 105 2.67 -12.70 -7.21
C TYR A 105 1.66 -13.85 -7.18
N GLY A 106 1.92 -14.88 -6.39
CA GLY A 106 0.98 -16.00 -6.18
C GLY A 106 0.54 -16.71 -7.46
N ASN A 107 1.30 -16.56 -8.55
CA ASN A 107 0.96 -17.07 -9.88
C ASN A 107 -0.46 -16.73 -10.36
N TYR A 108 -0.94 -15.52 -10.05
CA TYR A 108 -2.32 -15.10 -10.33
C TYR A 108 -2.72 -15.19 -11.81
N ASP A 109 -1.77 -15.03 -12.73
CA ASP A 109 -2.00 -15.09 -14.18
C ASP A 109 -1.63 -16.44 -14.81
N SER A 110 -1.30 -17.44 -13.98
CA SER A 110 -0.95 -18.82 -14.39
C SER A 110 0.29 -18.93 -15.29
N LYS A 111 1.14 -17.91 -15.39
CA LYS A 111 2.37 -17.95 -16.22
C LYS A 111 3.59 -18.45 -15.48
N ASN A 112 3.55 -18.47 -14.15
CA ASN A 112 4.66 -18.79 -13.27
C ASN A 112 5.94 -18.00 -13.60
N GLN A 113 5.75 -16.73 -13.97
CA GLN A 113 6.81 -15.79 -14.35
C GLN A 113 6.60 -14.48 -13.57
N PRO A 114 7.15 -14.38 -12.36
CA PRO A 114 7.01 -13.17 -11.55
C PRO A 114 7.55 -11.94 -12.30
N PRO A 115 6.79 -10.82 -12.32
CA PRO A 115 7.19 -9.63 -13.06
C PRO A 115 8.21 -8.78 -12.30
N GLN A 116 8.87 -7.87 -13.02
CA GLN A 116 9.71 -6.82 -12.44
C GLN A 116 9.20 -5.44 -12.89
N PHE A 117 9.02 -4.53 -11.94
CA PHE A 117 8.46 -3.19 -12.21
C PHE A 117 9.00 -2.14 -11.23
N ALA A 118 8.83 -0.87 -11.57
CA ALA A 118 9.33 0.24 -10.75
C ALA A 118 8.22 0.91 -9.94
N LEU A 119 8.54 1.32 -8.72
CA LEU A 119 7.69 2.14 -7.86
C LEU A 119 8.15 3.59 -7.90
N TYR A 120 7.18 4.46 -8.08
CA TYR A 120 7.36 5.90 -8.04
C TYR A 120 6.44 6.53 -7.00
N VAL A 121 6.94 7.51 -6.27
CA VAL A 121 6.14 8.31 -5.33
C VAL A 121 6.35 9.78 -5.71
N ASP A 122 5.25 10.48 -6.00
CA ASP A 122 5.23 11.88 -6.45
C ASP A 122 6.22 12.20 -7.59
N GLY A 123 6.43 11.22 -8.48
CA GLY A 123 7.28 11.37 -9.67
C GLY A 123 8.72 10.87 -9.52
N ASP A 124 9.18 10.59 -8.29
CA ASP A 124 10.52 10.06 -8.03
C ASP A 124 10.55 8.53 -7.97
N LYS A 125 11.58 7.90 -8.54
CA LYS A 125 11.76 6.44 -8.48
C LYS A 125 12.27 6.02 -7.10
N TRP A 126 11.56 5.11 -6.44
CA TRP A 126 11.90 4.63 -5.08
C TRP A 126 12.45 3.22 -5.03
N HIS A 127 11.89 2.35 -5.85
CA HIS A 127 12.19 0.93 -5.80
C HIS A 127 11.99 0.27 -7.15
N THR A 128 12.68 -0.83 -7.37
CA THR A 128 12.35 -1.78 -8.42
C THR A 128 11.95 -3.07 -7.73
N VAL A 129 10.66 -3.41 -7.82
CA VAL A 129 10.09 -4.64 -7.29
C VAL A 129 10.56 -5.79 -8.18
N ARG A 130 11.08 -6.83 -7.55
CA ARG A 130 11.53 -8.08 -8.14
C ARG A 130 11.25 -9.20 -7.14
N PHE A 131 10.97 -10.39 -7.62
CA PHE A 131 10.64 -11.55 -6.79
C PHE A 131 11.63 -12.67 -7.08
N ASP A 132 11.97 -13.45 -6.06
CA ASP A 132 12.79 -14.65 -6.24
C ASP A 132 11.94 -15.80 -6.84
N ASP A 133 10.67 -15.92 -6.43
CA ASP A 133 9.71 -16.88 -6.97
C ASP A 133 8.24 -16.39 -6.78
N ALA A 134 7.27 -17.25 -7.08
CA ALA A 134 5.85 -16.89 -7.00
C ALA A 134 5.29 -16.77 -5.58
N SER A 135 5.96 -17.36 -4.58
CA SER A 135 5.60 -17.28 -3.16
C SER A 135 6.27 -16.11 -2.43
N ASP A 136 7.28 -15.48 -3.05
CA ASP A 136 8.02 -14.37 -2.45
C ASP A 136 7.12 -13.16 -2.15
N VAL A 137 7.31 -12.59 -0.95
CA VAL A 137 6.56 -11.45 -0.45
C VAL A 137 7.48 -10.25 -0.33
N VAL A 138 7.34 -9.32 -1.27
CA VAL A 138 8.13 -8.08 -1.29
C VAL A 138 7.40 -7.01 -0.48
N ARG A 139 8.10 -6.43 0.52
CA ARG A 139 7.58 -5.34 1.36
C ARG A 139 8.46 -4.10 1.22
N VAL A 140 7.88 -3.02 0.72
CA VAL A 140 8.57 -1.73 0.55
C VAL A 140 8.00 -0.73 1.56
N GLU A 141 8.88 -0.13 2.37
CA GLU A 141 8.52 0.92 3.31
C GLU A 141 9.27 2.22 2.99
N ILE A 142 8.50 3.31 2.85
CA ILE A 142 8.98 4.65 2.53
C ILE A 142 8.38 5.63 3.54
N ILE A 143 9.20 6.48 4.15
CA ILE A 143 8.72 7.64 4.90
C ILE A 143 8.80 8.84 3.96
N HIS A 144 7.64 9.29 3.51
CA HIS A 144 7.51 10.37 2.53
C HIS A 144 7.19 11.70 3.20
N ASN A 145 7.86 12.77 2.77
CA ASN A 145 7.53 14.13 3.18
C ASN A 145 6.42 14.67 2.27
N ILE A 146 5.23 14.94 2.84
CA ILE A 146 4.13 15.49 2.07
C ILE A 146 4.31 17.00 1.95
N PRO A 147 4.31 17.57 0.73
CA PRO A 147 4.40 19.02 0.55
C PRO A 147 3.29 19.76 1.31
N ALA A 148 3.59 20.95 1.84
CA ALA A 148 2.61 21.76 2.57
C ALA A 148 1.43 22.26 1.70
N MET A 149 1.55 22.14 0.37
CA MET A 149 0.54 22.62 -0.59
C MET A 149 -0.38 21.50 -1.09
N THR A 150 0.03 20.23 -0.99
CA THR A 150 -0.70 19.07 -1.55
C THR A 150 -1.26 18.20 -0.45
N ALA A 151 -2.50 17.74 -0.61
CA ALA A 151 -3.21 16.88 0.33
C ALA A 151 -3.37 15.44 -0.22
N TYR A 152 -2.46 15.03 -1.09
CA TYR A 152 -2.46 13.71 -1.70
C TYR A 152 -1.03 13.28 -2.04
N ILE A 153 -0.85 11.97 -2.15
CA ILE A 153 0.37 11.31 -2.64
C ILE A 153 -0.02 10.52 -3.89
N HIS A 154 0.79 10.63 -4.95
CA HIS A 154 0.71 9.75 -6.11
C HIS A 154 1.67 8.57 -5.93
N PHE A 155 1.12 7.39 -5.73
CA PHE A 155 1.89 6.15 -5.67
C PHE A 155 1.71 5.39 -6.98
N CYS A 156 2.77 5.29 -7.78
CA CYS A 156 2.68 4.76 -9.12
C CYS A 156 3.50 3.47 -9.29
N LEU A 157 2.89 2.51 -9.94
CA LEU A 157 3.53 1.33 -10.49
C LEU A 157 3.83 1.58 -11.96
N VAL A 158 5.07 1.33 -12.37
CA VAL A 158 5.56 1.61 -13.72
C VAL A 158 6.09 0.33 -14.34
N ASP A 159 5.49 -0.04 -15.47
CA ASP A 159 5.97 -1.11 -16.33
C ASP A 159 7.32 -0.70 -16.93
N ILE A 160 8.31 -1.58 -16.78
CA ILE A 160 9.67 -1.42 -17.31
C ILE A 160 10.01 -2.48 -18.37
N GLY A 161 9.02 -3.19 -18.90
CA GLY A 161 9.17 -4.19 -19.96
C GLY A 161 9.39 -5.62 -19.46
N HIS A 162 9.18 -5.89 -18.16
CA HIS A 162 9.48 -7.18 -17.52
C HIS A 162 8.24 -7.80 -16.86
N GLY A 163 7.09 -7.69 -17.51
CA GLY A 163 5.82 -8.26 -17.05
C GLY A 163 4.90 -7.22 -16.42
N THR A 164 3.71 -7.67 -16.02
CA THR A 164 2.62 -6.79 -15.61
C THR A 164 2.81 -6.30 -14.16
N PRO A 165 2.84 -4.98 -13.91
CA PRO A 165 2.86 -4.46 -12.54
C PRO A 165 1.57 -4.83 -11.78
N PHE A 166 1.70 -5.12 -10.49
CA PHE A 166 0.57 -5.42 -9.62
C PHE A 166 0.84 -4.96 -8.19
N ILE A 167 -0.19 -4.92 -7.34
CA ILE A 167 -0.09 -4.64 -5.91
C ILE A 167 -1.12 -5.46 -5.12
N SER A 168 -0.71 -5.99 -3.97
CA SER A 168 -1.59 -6.77 -3.07
C SER A 168 -2.14 -5.90 -1.96
N ALA A 169 -1.32 -5.04 -1.35
CA ALA A 169 -1.79 -4.14 -0.30
C ALA A 169 -1.01 -2.83 -0.24
N LEU A 170 -1.69 -1.79 0.25
CA LEU A 170 -1.13 -0.46 0.44
C LEU A 170 -1.59 0.15 1.76
N GLU A 171 -0.65 0.39 2.67
CA GLU A 171 -0.90 0.98 3.97
C GLU A 171 -0.24 2.35 4.08
N LEU A 172 -0.96 3.32 4.63
CA LEU A 172 -0.49 4.66 4.91
C LEU A 172 -0.67 4.96 6.39
N ARG A 173 0.40 5.44 7.03
CA ARG A 173 0.39 5.88 8.42
C ARG A 173 0.97 7.27 8.51
N GLN A 174 0.17 8.23 8.93
CA GLN A 174 0.67 9.56 9.20
C GLN A 174 1.64 9.54 10.39
N LEU A 175 2.75 10.24 10.22
CA LEU A 175 3.83 10.34 11.18
C LEU A 175 3.96 11.78 11.67
N ASN A 176 4.22 11.95 12.95
CA ASN A 176 4.69 13.24 13.49
C ASN A 176 6.06 13.56 12.90
N ASN A 177 6.25 14.81 12.47
CA ASN A 177 7.49 15.33 11.89
C ASN A 177 8.70 15.20 12.82
N SER A 178 8.48 15.09 14.14
CA SER A 178 9.56 14.88 15.12
C SER A 178 10.11 13.45 15.17
N MET A 179 9.41 12.43 14.65
CA MET A 179 9.84 11.04 14.81
C MET A 179 11.04 10.68 13.93
N TYR A 180 11.15 11.31 12.76
CA TYR A 180 12.25 11.08 11.83
C TYR A 180 12.74 12.42 11.34
N HIS A 181 13.93 12.85 11.74
CA HIS A 181 14.51 14.10 11.25
C HIS A 181 15.15 13.88 9.88
N THR A 182 14.78 14.70 8.91
CA THR A 182 15.32 14.69 7.54
C THR A 182 15.67 16.12 7.17
N GLN A 183 16.89 16.38 6.68
CA GLN A 183 17.25 17.71 6.19
C GLN A 183 16.55 18.04 4.87
N SER A 184 16.41 17.03 4.00
CA SER A 184 15.63 17.08 2.76
C SER A 184 15.25 15.66 2.33
N GLY A 185 14.19 15.53 1.56
CA GLY A 185 13.81 14.27 0.93
C GLY A 185 13.23 13.22 1.89
N SER A 186 12.76 12.13 1.29
CA SER A 186 12.06 11.04 1.94
C SER A 186 13.03 9.89 2.31
N LEU A 187 12.64 8.99 3.20
CA LEU A 187 13.48 7.88 3.66
C LEU A 187 12.95 6.54 3.14
N LYS A 188 13.85 5.60 2.89
CA LYS A 188 13.52 4.20 2.60
C LYS A 188 14.00 3.31 3.72
N ARG A 189 13.16 2.40 4.21
CA ARG A 189 13.59 1.42 5.22
C ARG A 189 14.59 0.44 4.60
N ILE A 190 15.76 0.31 5.23
CA ILE A 190 16.74 -0.74 4.93
C ILE A 190 16.54 -1.94 5.87
N THR A 191 16.53 -1.69 7.17
CA THR A 191 16.32 -2.71 8.19
C THR A 191 15.54 -2.14 9.37
N ARG A 192 14.79 -3.00 10.06
CA ARG A 192 14.23 -2.74 11.38
C ARG A 192 14.65 -3.93 12.25
N ARG A 193 15.18 -3.63 13.44
CA ARG A 193 15.70 -4.63 14.39
C ARG A 193 15.12 -4.30 15.74
N ASP A 194 14.60 -5.33 16.39
CA ASP A 194 14.29 -5.30 17.81
C ASP A 194 15.42 -6.03 18.54
N PHE A 195 16.07 -5.36 19.49
CA PHE A 195 17.18 -5.91 20.28
C PHE A 195 16.72 -6.40 21.67
N GLY A 196 15.41 -6.33 21.97
CA GLY A 196 14.83 -6.67 23.27
C GLY A 196 13.99 -7.94 23.30
N LEU A 197 13.84 -8.67 22.18
CA LEU A 197 12.97 -9.85 22.12
C LEU A 197 13.58 -11.07 22.82
N THR A 198 12.93 -11.50 23.90
CA THR A 198 12.93 -12.90 24.35
C THR A 198 11.82 -13.64 23.57
N ALA A 199 12.17 -14.26 22.44
CA ALA A 199 11.37 -15.17 21.61
C ALA A 199 10.00 -14.67 21.04
N ASP A 200 9.94 -14.64 19.71
CA ASP A 200 8.77 -14.89 18.84
C ASP A 200 7.53 -13.95 18.86
N GLU A 201 7.68 -12.64 19.08
CA GLU A 201 6.64 -11.66 18.69
C GLU A 201 7.05 -10.81 17.47
N ILE A 202 6.18 -10.77 16.46
CA ILE A 202 6.33 -9.90 15.29
C ILE A 202 5.94 -8.47 15.67
N VAL A 203 6.92 -7.59 15.80
CA VAL A 203 6.68 -6.13 15.94
C VAL A 203 6.55 -5.51 14.55
N ARG A 204 5.36 -5.00 14.20
CA ARG A 204 5.05 -4.42 12.87
C ARG A 204 4.79 -2.91 12.90
#